data_AF-A0A8S9YEV0-F1
#
_entry.id   AF-A0A8S9YEV0-F1
#
_cell.length_a   1.000
_cell.length_b   1.000
_cell.length_c   1.000
_cell.angle_alpha   90.00
_cell.angle_beta   90.00
_cell.angle_gamma   90.00
#
_symmetry.space_group_name_H-M   'P 1'
#
loop_
_entity.id
_entity.type
_entity.pdbx_description
1 polymer ?
#
loop_
_entity_poly.entity_id
_entity_poly.type
_entity_poly.pdbx_seq_one_letter_code
_entity_poly.pdbx_strand_id
1 'polypeptide(L)'
;MLVSRILRPTSCVCRSVSSTTTTSSIPISRKNVKRPGGMDIAFIEGVRTPFLVSGTQYKSLMLHDLGRYALRGLIQRTKLNKSHVGYISFGTVVQAKSWPQRLALGSKLLSPAAWIPELPAVAEFSTGETMGHSADRLASAFRISREEQDAYGIRSHQLARKAANEGLLSDVIPVKVPGSTAYIDQDNGIRPSTPEIMAKLKPAFVKPHGTITAGNASFLTDGASACLLASAERAKSLGWVPKCYLRDFIYVSQDPKDEMLLGPAYSIAR
;
A
#
# COMPACT_ATOMS: atom_id res chain seq x y z
N MET A 1 -9.39 -64.30 -0.56
CA MET A 1 -10.61 -63.54 -0.90
C MET A 1 -11.74 -64.01 0.01
N LEU A 2 -12.50 -63.16 0.71
CA LEU A 2 -12.12 -61.88 1.30
C LEU A 2 -12.91 -61.74 2.62
N VAL A 3 -12.28 -61.15 3.65
CA VAL A 3 -12.67 -61.22 5.08
C VAL A 3 -12.25 -59.88 5.70
N SER A 4 -12.93 -59.29 6.70
CA SER A 4 -14.04 -59.71 7.57
C SER A 4 -15.34 -58.89 7.30
N ARG A 5 -16.42 -58.73 8.11
CA ARG A 5 -16.67 -58.85 9.58
C ARG A 5 -15.82 -57.80 10.38
N ILE A 6 -16.07 -57.36 11.62
CA ILE A 6 -17.12 -57.59 12.63
C ILE A 6 -17.12 -56.38 13.62
N LEU A 7 -18.21 -56.21 14.41
CA LEU A 7 -18.33 -55.42 15.66
C LEU A 7 -18.08 -53.88 15.68
N ARG A 8 -18.83 -53.24 16.60
CA ARG A 8 -18.55 -51.90 17.14
C ARG A 8 -17.48 -52.01 18.23
N PRO A 9 -16.53 -51.07 18.38
CA PRO A 9 -15.62 -51.05 19.51
C PRO A 9 -16.35 -50.67 20.81
N THR A 10 -16.18 -51.49 21.85
CA THR A 10 -16.59 -51.17 23.22
C THR A 10 -15.66 -50.14 23.86
N SER A 11 -16.16 -49.49 24.91
CA SER A 11 -15.45 -48.55 25.80
C SER A 11 -13.96 -48.84 25.99
N CYS A 12 -13.10 -47.98 25.42
CA CYS A 12 -11.67 -47.96 25.73
C CYS A 12 -11.40 -46.85 26.76
N VAL A 13 -10.84 -47.22 27.91
CA VAL A 13 -10.58 -46.28 29.02
C VAL A 13 -9.28 -45.52 28.75
N CYS A 14 -9.39 -44.29 28.27
CA CYS A 14 -8.25 -43.39 28.11
C CYS A 14 -7.66 -43.00 29.48
N ARG A 15 -6.62 -43.74 29.92
CA ARG A 15 -5.75 -43.31 31.02
C ARG A 15 -5.12 -41.95 30.67
N SER A 16 -5.12 -41.03 31.62
CA SER A 16 -4.48 -39.72 31.49
C SER A 16 -2.95 -39.86 31.47
N VAL A 17 -2.37 -39.91 30.28
CA VAL A 17 -0.91 -39.75 30.10
C VAL A 17 -0.63 -38.28 29.82
N SER A 18 -0.19 -37.55 30.86
CA SER A 18 0.19 -36.14 30.77
C SER A 18 1.55 -35.99 30.09
N SER A 19 1.62 -36.19 28.78
CA SER A 19 2.81 -35.87 27.99
C SER A 19 2.92 -34.35 27.82
N THR A 20 3.82 -33.72 28.57
CA THR A 20 4.15 -32.30 28.43
C THR A 20 4.89 -32.07 27.11
N THR A 21 4.14 -31.91 26.01
CA THR A 21 4.71 -31.59 24.70
C THR A 21 5.21 -30.16 24.71
N THR A 22 6.42 -29.96 25.22
CA THR A 22 7.10 -28.67 25.24
C THR A 22 7.32 -28.21 23.80
N THR A 23 6.46 -27.32 23.30
CA THR A 23 6.62 -26.64 22.02
C THR A 23 7.80 -25.67 22.11
N SER A 24 9.01 -26.22 22.01
CA SER A 24 10.25 -25.46 21.93
C SER A 24 10.27 -24.71 20.60
N SER A 25 9.67 -23.52 20.59
CA SER A 25 9.73 -22.58 19.48
C SER A 25 11.15 -22.06 19.35
N ILE A 26 12.00 -22.84 18.66
CA ILE A 26 13.39 -22.49 18.37
C ILE A 26 13.39 -21.09 17.72
N PRO A 27 14.02 -20.07 18.34
CA PRO A 27 14.07 -18.74 17.76
C PRO A 27 15.00 -18.81 16.53
N ILE A 28 14.40 -18.98 15.35
CA ILE A 28 15.14 -19.05 14.08
C ILE A 28 15.86 -17.71 13.89
N SER A 29 17.16 -17.71 14.18
CA SER A 29 18.06 -16.61 13.90
C SER A 29 17.99 -16.30 12.40
N ARG A 30 17.35 -15.19 12.03
CA ARG A 30 17.01 -14.82 10.63
C ARG A 30 18.24 -14.42 9.78
N LYS A 31 19.42 -14.95 10.08
CA LYS A 31 20.67 -14.70 9.33
C LYS A 31 20.79 -15.72 8.19
N ASN A 32 20.54 -15.25 6.97
CA ASN A 32 20.73 -15.96 5.69
C ASN A 32 19.93 -17.26 5.48
N VAL A 33 18.60 -17.17 5.58
CA VAL A 33 17.72 -18.11 4.86
C VAL A 33 17.81 -17.83 3.35
N LYS A 34 18.77 -18.47 2.67
CA LYS A 34 18.79 -18.52 1.19
C LYS A 34 17.63 -19.37 0.68
N ARG A 35 17.09 -19.04 -0.49
CA ARG A 35 16.12 -19.91 -1.17
C ARG A 35 16.85 -21.18 -1.67
N PRO A 36 16.41 -22.40 -1.31
CA PRO A 36 17.00 -23.62 -1.87
C PRO A 36 16.73 -23.68 -3.37
N GLY A 37 17.79 -23.80 -4.18
CA GLY A 37 17.72 -23.86 -5.66
C GLY A 37 17.27 -22.56 -6.36
N GLY A 38 16.93 -21.50 -5.64
CA GLY A 38 16.39 -20.26 -6.20
C GLY A 38 17.40 -19.12 -6.25
N MET A 39 17.31 -18.29 -7.29
CA MET A 39 18.09 -17.04 -7.38
C MET A 39 17.66 -16.06 -6.27
N ASP A 40 18.61 -15.64 -5.44
CA ASP A 40 18.39 -14.58 -4.44
C ASP A 40 18.18 -13.23 -5.16
N ILE A 41 17.02 -12.60 -4.97
CA ILE A 41 16.70 -11.27 -5.49
C ILE A 41 17.07 -10.23 -4.43
N ALA A 42 17.98 -9.33 -4.80
CA ALA A 42 18.47 -8.23 -3.98
C ALA A 42 17.72 -6.92 -4.31
N PHE A 43 17.29 -6.21 -3.27
CA PHE A 43 16.85 -4.82 -3.36
C PHE A 43 18.06 -3.91 -3.12
N ILE A 44 18.39 -3.08 -4.12
CA ILE A 44 19.59 -2.25 -4.12
C ILE A 44 19.28 -0.86 -3.59
N GLU A 45 18.29 -0.20 -4.18
CA GLU A 45 17.85 1.13 -3.77
C GLU A 45 16.39 1.39 -4.15
N GLY A 46 15.70 2.23 -3.39
CA GLY A 46 14.36 2.73 -3.69
C GLY A 46 14.30 4.24 -3.50
N VAL A 47 13.46 4.89 -4.30
CA VAL A 47 13.15 6.32 -4.18
C VAL A 47 11.67 6.57 -4.42
N ARG A 48 11.16 7.68 -3.88
CA ARG A 48 9.85 8.22 -4.22
C ARG A 48 9.89 9.73 -4.34
N THR A 49 9.00 10.30 -5.15
CA THR A 49 8.65 11.71 -5.02
C THR A 49 8.04 11.95 -3.63
N PRO A 50 8.04 13.19 -3.13
CA PRO A 50 7.06 13.59 -2.13
C PRO A 50 5.66 13.11 -2.52
N PHE A 51 4.88 12.68 -1.54
CA PHE A 51 3.48 12.31 -1.70
C PHE A 51 2.65 13.50 -1.26
N LEU A 52 1.99 14.12 -2.25
CA LEU A 52 1.29 15.38 -2.08
C LEU A 52 -0.21 15.13 -2.23
N VAL A 53 -1.03 15.81 -1.45
CA VAL A 53 -2.50 15.72 -1.56
C VAL A 53 -2.92 16.12 -2.97
N SER A 54 -3.80 15.34 -3.60
CA SER A 54 -4.11 15.51 -5.02
C SER A 54 -4.66 16.89 -5.36
N GLY A 55 -4.24 17.42 -6.51
CA GLY A 55 -4.64 18.75 -6.97
C GLY A 55 -3.90 19.93 -6.32
N THR A 56 -2.91 19.67 -5.45
CA THR A 56 -2.05 20.71 -4.88
C THR A 56 -0.94 21.13 -5.85
N GLN A 57 0.31 20.71 -5.64
CA GLN A 57 1.48 21.21 -6.37
C GLN A 57 1.80 20.40 -7.64
N TYR A 58 1.31 19.15 -7.74
CA TYR A 58 1.47 18.29 -8.92
C TYR A 58 0.32 18.41 -9.94
N LYS A 59 -0.65 19.30 -9.74
CA LYS A 59 -1.85 19.47 -10.58
C LYS A 59 -1.61 19.75 -12.07
N SER A 60 -0.38 20.14 -12.44
CA SER A 60 0.04 20.42 -13.83
C SER A 60 0.84 19.28 -14.48
N LEU A 61 1.18 18.23 -13.74
CA LEU A 61 1.97 17.09 -14.20
C LEU A 61 1.08 15.94 -14.66
N MET A 62 1.56 15.16 -15.64
CA MET A 62 0.97 13.86 -15.95
C MET A 62 1.59 12.76 -15.08
N LEU A 63 0.88 11.65 -14.92
CA LEU A 63 1.39 10.48 -14.19
C LEU A 63 2.76 10.01 -14.68
N HIS A 64 3.01 10.06 -15.99
CA HIS A 64 4.30 9.68 -16.57
C HIS A 64 5.42 10.68 -16.27
N ASP A 65 5.12 11.95 -15.97
CA ASP A 65 6.12 12.91 -15.49
C ASP A 65 6.57 12.54 -14.07
N LEU A 66 5.63 12.22 -13.18
CA LEU A 66 5.93 11.74 -11.82
C LEU A 66 6.78 10.45 -11.87
N GLY A 67 6.41 9.48 -12.70
CA GLY A 67 7.22 8.29 -12.95
C GLY A 67 8.62 8.62 -13.50
N ARG A 68 8.73 9.60 -14.40
CA ARG A 68 10.02 10.09 -14.92
C ARG A 68 10.86 10.79 -13.84
N TYR A 69 10.26 11.52 -12.91
CA TYR A 69 10.98 12.08 -11.75
C TYR A 69 11.51 10.97 -10.84
N ALA A 70 10.69 9.97 -10.51
CA ALA A 70 11.11 8.80 -9.72
C ALA A 70 12.28 8.04 -10.36
N LEU A 71 12.20 7.73 -11.66
CA LEU A 71 13.30 7.10 -12.41
C LEU A 71 14.57 7.96 -12.43
N ARG A 72 14.46 9.28 -12.65
CA ARG A 72 15.62 10.17 -12.69
C ARG A 72 16.34 10.23 -11.35
N GLY A 73 15.60 10.35 -10.25
CA GLY A 73 16.18 10.31 -8.91
C GLY A 73 16.81 8.95 -8.59
N LEU A 74 16.19 7.84 -9.01
CA LEU A 74 16.77 6.50 -8.83
C LEU A 74 18.11 6.38 -9.56
N ILE A 75 18.17 6.80 -10.83
CA ILE A 75 19.38 6.78 -11.67
C ILE A 75 20.45 7.71 -11.10
N GLN A 76 20.09 8.91 -10.63
CA GLN A 76 21.02 9.86 -10.00
C GLN A 76 21.62 9.31 -8.70
N ARG A 77 20.79 8.68 -7.86
CA ARG A 77 21.18 8.12 -6.55
C ARG A 77 22.06 6.87 -6.68
N THR A 78 21.73 5.99 -7.62
CA THR A 78 22.44 4.72 -7.86
C THR A 78 23.60 4.83 -8.85
N LYS A 79 23.70 5.95 -9.60
CA LYS A 79 24.61 6.13 -10.74
C LYS A 79 24.48 5.02 -11.80
N LEU A 80 23.27 4.50 -11.96
CA LEU A 80 22.93 3.35 -12.81
C LEU A 80 23.17 3.63 -14.30
N ASN A 81 24.02 2.82 -14.94
CA ASN A 81 24.15 2.82 -16.40
C ASN A 81 22.93 2.14 -17.04
N LYS A 82 22.37 2.76 -18.09
CA LYS A 82 21.19 2.27 -18.82
C LYS A 82 21.38 0.87 -19.40
N SER A 83 22.61 0.53 -19.81
CA SER A 83 22.96 -0.80 -20.34
C SER A 83 22.83 -1.95 -19.33
N HIS A 84 22.68 -1.64 -18.03
CA HIS A 84 22.48 -2.65 -16.98
C HIS A 84 21.00 -2.92 -16.68
N VAL A 85 20.07 -2.19 -17.30
CA VAL A 85 18.63 -2.32 -17.08
C VAL A 85 18.03 -3.29 -18.10
N GLY A 86 17.76 -4.52 -17.69
CA GLY A 86 17.15 -5.53 -18.56
C GLY A 86 15.64 -5.37 -18.76
N TYR A 87 14.92 -4.83 -17.77
CA TYR A 87 13.47 -4.63 -17.82
C TYR A 87 13.03 -3.47 -16.91
N ILE A 88 11.88 -2.87 -17.22
CA ILE A 88 11.23 -1.81 -16.44
C ILE A 88 9.74 -2.14 -16.37
N SER A 89 9.15 -2.07 -15.18
CA SER A 89 7.71 -2.25 -14.97
C SER A 89 7.15 -1.08 -14.14
N PHE A 90 5.91 -0.69 -14.44
CA PHE A 90 5.18 0.35 -13.70
C PHE A 90 3.75 -0.11 -13.43
N GLY A 91 3.35 -0.11 -12.16
CA GLY A 91 1.96 -0.23 -11.76
C GLY A 91 1.26 1.13 -11.77
N THR A 92 0.04 1.18 -12.30
CA THR A 92 -0.92 2.26 -12.06
C THR A 92 -2.35 1.72 -12.13
N VAL A 93 -3.25 2.34 -11.37
CA VAL A 93 -4.69 2.03 -11.38
C VAL A 93 -5.44 3.00 -12.30
N VAL A 94 -5.18 4.31 -12.17
CA VAL A 94 -5.81 5.34 -13.01
C VAL A 94 -4.93 5.64 -14.22
N GLN A 95 -5.43 5.34 -15.42
CA GLN A 95 -4.77 5.67 -16.67
C GLN A 95 -5.05 7.13 -17.07
N ALA A 96 -4.03 7.83 -17.56
CA ALA A 96 -4.18 9.18 -18.07
C ALA A 96 -4.96 9.18 -19.39
N LYS A 97 -6.15 9.80 -19.41
CA LYS A 97 -7.01 9.89 -20.61
C LYS A 97 -6.26 10.56 -21.77
N SER A 98 -6.20 9.89 -22.92
CA SER A 98 -5.49 10.35 -24.12
C SER A 98 -6.11 11.63 -24.71
N TRP A 99 -5.38 12.36 -25.57
CA TRP A 99 -5.91 13.58 -26.20
C TRP A 99 -7.26 13.35 -26.94
N PRO A 100 -7.44 12.26 -27.72
CA PRO A 100 -8.75 11.89 -28.27
C PRO A 100 -9.83 11.63 -27.22
N GLN A 101 -9.49 10.95 -26.10
CA GLN A 101 -10.44 10.71 -25.00
C GLN A 101 -10.80 12.01 -24.25
N ARG A 102 -9.91 13.00 -24.22
CA ARG A 102 -10.19 14.35 -23.68
C ARG A 102 -11.12 15.14 -24.60
N LEU A 103 -10.93 15.06 -25.92
CA LEU A 103 -11.88 15.63 -26.90
C LEU A 103 -13.27 14.97 -26.80
N ALA A 104 -13.33 13.65 -26.63
CA ALA A 104 -14.58 12.91 -26.41
C ALA A 104 -15.26 13.18 -25.04
N LEU A 105 -14.55 13.81 -24.09
CA LEU A 105 -15.16 14.42 -22.91
C LEU A 105 -15.62 15.86 -23.18
N GLY A 106 -14.91 16.60 -24.03
CA GLY A 106 -15.27 17.97 -24.44
C GLY A 106 -16.66 18.07 -25.09
N SER A 107 -17.08 17.06 -25.84
CA SER A 107 -18.45 16.99 -26.39
C SER A 107 -19.54 16.77 -25.32
N LYS A 108 -19.21 16.14 -24.19
CA LYS A 108 -20.11 16.05 -23.01
C LYS A 108 -20.18 17.35 -22.22
N LEU A 109 -19.18 18.23 -22.35
CA LEU A 109 -19.11 19.53 -21.66
C LEU A 109 -20.20 20.52 -22.12
N LEU A 110 -20.90 20.22 -23.21
CA LEU A 110 -22.09 20.94 -23.69
C LEU A 110 -23.34 20.68 -22.83
N SER A 111 -23.30 19.75 -21.87
CA SER A 111 -24.40 19.49 -20.94
C SER A 111 -24.30 20.35 -19.67
N PRO A 112 -25.41 20.93 -19.15
CA PRO A 112 -25.38 21.77 -17.94
C PRO A 112 -24.83 21.07 -16.68
N ALA A 113 -24.89 19.74 -16.61
CA ALA A 113 -24.34 18.97 -15.50
C ALA A 113 -22.80 18.95 -15.46
N ALA A 114 -22.13 19.21 -16.58
CA ALA A 114 -20.68 19.09 -16.73
C ALA A 114 -19.86 20.18 -15.99
N TRP A 115 -20.52 21.13 -15.33
CA TRP A 115 -19.89 22.12 -14.46
C TRP A 115 -19.59 21.57 -13.05
N ILE A 116 -20.12 20.40 -12.71
CA ILE A 116 -19.71 19.65 -11.52
C ILE A 116 -18.42 18.89 -11.88
N PRO A 117 -17.30 19.08 -11.15
CA PRO A 117 -16.12 18.28 -11.38
C PRO A 117 -16.38 16.82 -11.01
N GLU A 118 -16.46 15.94 -12.00
CA GLU A 118 -16.45 14.49 -11.80
C GLU A 118 -15.17 14.10 -11.05
N LEU A 119 -15.27 13.91 -9.73
CA LEU A 119 -14.30 13.14 -8.98
C LEU A 119 -14.18 11.76 -9.67
N PRO A 120 -12.97 11.19 -9.82
CA PRO A 120 -12.84 9.85 -10.37
C PRO A 120 -13.70 8.91 -9.54
N ALA A 121 -14.51 8.09 -10.19
CA ALA A 121 -15.38 7.15 -9.51
C ALA A 121 -14.53 6.05 -8.84
N VAL A 122 -14.08 6.30 -7.61
CA VAL A 122 -13.43 5.31 -6.73
C VAL A 122 -14.50 4.41 -6.10
N ALA A 123 -15.39 3.92 -6.96
CA ALA A 123 -16.40 2.91 -6.69
C ALA A 123 -15.89 1.59 -7.29
N GLU A 124 -15.97 0.51 -6.54
CA GLU A 124 -15.56 -0.81 -7.02
C GLU A 124 -16.52 -1.27 -8.14
N PHE A 125 -15.97 -1.76 -9.25
CA PHE A 125 -16.71 -2.02 -10.48
C PHE A 125 -17.80 -3.08 -10.30
N SER A 126 -17.57 -4.05 -9.42
CA SER A 126 -18.49 -5.16 -9.18
C SER A 126 -19.58 -4.87 -8.14
N THR A 127 -19.40 -3.88 -7.25
CA THR A 127 -20.36 -3.59 -6.16
C THR A 127 -21.01 -2.21 -6.27
N GLY A 128 -20.39 -1.27 -6.99
CA GLY A 128 -20.82 0.14 -7.04
C GLY A 128 -20.51 0.94 -5.77
N GLU A 129 -19.95 0.32 -4.74
CA GLU A 129 -19.62 0.98 -3.47
C GLU A 129 -18.23 1.61 -3.51
N THR A 130 -18.04 2.75 -2.83
CA THR A 130 -16.69 3.30 -2.66
C THR A 130 -15.98 2.64 -1.49
N MET A 131 -14.65 2.50 -1.55
CA MET A 131 -13.84 1.81 -0.53
C MET A 131 -14.11 2.31 0.91
N GLY A 132 -14.49 3.59 1.07
CA GLY A 132 -14.84 4.18 2.37
C GLY A 132 -16.17 3.70 2.96
N HIS A 133 -17.12 3.24 2.13
CA HIS A 133 -18.33 2.56 2.60
C HIS A 133 -18.02 1.12 3.03
N SER A 134 -17.20 0.41 2.25
CA SER A 134 -16.71 -0.93 2.60
C SER A 134 -15.91 -0.91 3.92
N ALA A 135 -15.09 0.13 4.14
CA ALA A 135 -14.36 0.33 5.39
C ALA A 135 -15.30 0.56 6.60
N ASP A 136 -16.38 1.32 6.42
CA ASP A 136 -17.36 1.62 7.48
C ASP A 136 -18.21 0.38 7.85
N ARG A 137 -18.61 -0.42 6.84
CA ARG A 137 -19.21 -1.75 7.04
C ARG A 137 -18.25 -2.68 7.77
N LEU A 138 -16.98 -2.73 7.39
CA LEU A 138 -16.00 -3.63 7.99
C LEU A 138 -15.67 -3.24 9.44
N ALA A 139 -15.51 -1.95 9.72
CA ALA A 139 -15.34 -1.44 11.07
C ALA A 139 -16.54 -1.81 11.96
N SER A 140 -17.76 -1.67 11.44
CA SER A 140 -19.00 -2.08 12.12
C SER A 140 -19.06 -3.60 12.37
N ALA A 141 -18.67 -4.42 11.40
CA ALA A 141 -18.67 -5.88 11.51
C ALA A 141 -17.69 -6.40 12.58
N PHE A 142 -16.48 -5.82 12.63
CA PHE A 142 -15.47 -6.12 13.65
C PHE A 142 -15.64 -5.32 14.95
N ARG A 143 -16.68 -4.47 15.04
CA ARG A 143 -17.01 -3.63 16.21
C ARG A 143 -15.90 -2.65 16.64
N ILE A 144 -15.11 -2.18 15.67
CA ILE A 144 -14.01 -1.22 15.90
C ILE A 144 -14.61 0.15 16.20
N SER A 145 -14.27 0.74 17.35
CA SER A 145 -14.83 1.99 17.81
C SER A 145 -14.36 3.19 16.98
N ARG A 146 -15.11 4.30 17.02
CA ARG A 146 -14.73 5.56 16.37
C ARG A 146 -13.46 6.14 17.00
N GLU A 147 -13.34 6.01 18.31
CA GLU A 147 -12.23 6.47 19.13
C GLU A 147 -10.93 5.69 18.81
N GLU A 148 -11.03 4.38 18.58
CA GLU A 148 -9.90 3.55 18.13
C GLU A 148 -9.38 3.98 16.75
N GLN A 149 -10.30 4.25 15.81
CA GLN A 149 -9.97 4.71 14.45
C GLN A 149 -9.29 6.09 14.48
N ASP A 150 -9.83 7.03 15.25
CA ASP A 150 -9.27 8.38 15.38
C ASP A 150 -7.92 8.36 16.12
N ALA A 151 -7.77 7.55 17.18
CA ALA A 151 -6.50 7.37 17.89
C ALA A 151 -5.40 6.80 16.97
N TYR A 152 -5.74 5.85 16.10
CA TYR A 152 -4.82 5.32 15.10
C TYR A 152 -4.43 6.38 14.06
N GLY A 153 -5.37 7.18 13.56
CA GLY A 153 -5.12 8.29 12.63
C GLY A 153 -4.19 9.36 13.23
N ILE A 154 -4.46 9.78 14.48
CA ILE A 154 -3.60 10.71 15.24
C ILE A 154 -2.18 10.14 15.39
N ARG A 155 -2.06 8.88 15.85
CA ARG A 155 -0.77 8.20 16.03
C ARG A 155 0.01 8.12 14.73
N SER A 156 -0.65 7.82 13.60
CA SER A 156 -0.04 7.79 12.27
C SER A 156 0.56 9.15 11.90
N HIS A 157 -0.21 10.23 12.01
CA HIS A 157 0.27 11.58 11.69
C HIS A 157 1.36 12.10 12.64
N GLN A 158 1.30 11.76 13.93
CA GLN A 158 2.34 12.09 14.91
C GLN A 158 3.66 11.37 14.58
N LEU A 159 3.62 10.07 14.32
CA LEU A 159 4.80 9.28 13.94
C LEU A 159 5.39 9.72 12.60
N ALA A 160 4.55 10.03 11.60
CA ALA A 160 5.00 10.57 10.32
C ALA A 160 5.68 11.95 10.49
N ARG A 161 5.13 12.84 11.33
CA ARG A 161 5.77 14.14 11.64
C ARG A 161 7.09 13.96 12.36
N LYS A 162 7.17 13.03 13.32
CA LYS A 162 8.42 12.69 14.00
C LYS A 162 9.48 12.18 13.03
N ALA A 163 9.14 11.19 12.19
CA ALA A 163 10.05 10.61 11.21
C ALA A 163 10.53 11.62 10.14
N ALA A 164 9.68 12.57 9.75
CA ALA A 164 10.07 13.67 8.87
C ALA A 164 11.05 14.64 9.56
N ASN A 165 10.76 15.07 10.79
CA ASN A 165 11.65 15.94 11.57
C ASN A 165 13.00 15.29 11.90
N GLU A 166 13.03 13.96 12.11
CA GLU A 166 14.23 13.16 12.39
C GLU A 166 14.98 12.72 11.11
N GLY A 167 14.52 13.12 9.92
CA GLY A 167 15.18 12.79 8.64
C GLY A 167 15.13 11.31 8.24
N LEU A 168 14.27 10.50 8.87
CA LEU A 168 14.17 9.05 8.65
C LEU A 168 13.58 8.70 7.28
N LEU A 169 12.86 9.63 6.64
CA LEU A 169 12.27 9.51 5.30
C LEU A 169 13.32 9.62 4.18
N SER A 170 14.36 8.78 4.28
CA SER A 170 15.52 8.76 3.40
C SER A 170 15.21 8.30 1.96
N ASP A 171 13.97 7.93 1.67
CA ASP A 171 13.48 7.49 0.36
C ASP A 171 13.00 8.65 -0.54
N VAL A 172 12.74 9.82 0.03
CA VAL A 172 12.25 10.99 -0.72
C VAL A 172 13.35 11.60 -1.62
N ILE A 173 13.00 11.93 -2.87
CA ILE A 173 13.83 12.69 -3.81
C ILE A 173 13.21 14.07 -4.11
N PRO A 174 13.94 15.19 -3.97
CA PRO A 174 13.39 16.52 -4.28
C PRO A 174 12.95 16.66 -5.75
N VAL A 175 11.72 17.12 -5.97
CA VAL A 175 11.11 17.31 -7.29
C VAL A 175 10.97 18.79 -7.61
N LYS A 176 11.46 19.24 -8.77
CA LYS A 176 11.18 20.57 -9.31
C LYS A 176 10.11 20.50 -10.39
N VAL A 177 8.91 20.99 -10.06
CA VAL A 177 7.76 21.10 -10.96
C VAL A 177 7.99 22.25 -11.96
N PRO A 178 7.64 22.11 -13.25
CA PRO A 178 7.71 23.21 -14.22
C PRO A 178 6.85 24.40 -13.77
N GLY A 179 7.40 25.62 -13.85
CA GLY A 179 6.76 26.83 -13.34
C GLY A 179 6.95 27.09 -11.83
N SER A 180 7.46 26.13 -11.06
CA SER A 180 7.89 26.37 -9.67
C SER A 180 9.34 26.89 -9.62
N THR A 181 9.59 27.92 -8.81
CA THR A 181 10.94 28.34 -8.45
C THR A 181 11.58 27.36 -7.47
N ALA A 182 10.82 26.98 -6.42
CA ALA A 182 11.22 26.06 -5.37
C ALA A 182 11.18 24.58 -5.81
N TYR A 183 12.01 23.77 -5.13
CA TYR A 183 11.87 22.32 -5.10
C TYR A 183 10.78 21.93 -4.10
N ILE A 184 10.24 20.71 -4.26
CA ILE A 184 9.37 20.07 -3.28
C ILE A 184 10.12 18.84 -2.76
N ASP A 185 10.30 18.78 -1.44
CA ASP A 185 11.14 17.81 -0.73
C ASP A 185 10.42 17.15 0.47
N GLN A 186 9.21 17.60 0.83
CA GLN A 186 8.43 17.11 1.97
C GLN A 186 7.00 16.72 1.60
N ASP A 187 6.44 15.75 2.33
CA ASP A 187 5.08 15.25 2.17
C ASP A 187 4.04 16.21 2.80
N ASN A 188 3.20 16.86 2.00
CA ASN A 188 2.23 17.86 2.48
C ASN A 188 0.97 17.27 3.17
N GLY A 189 0.88 15.94 3.26
CA GLY A 189 -0.19 15.20 3.94
C GLY A 189 -0.03 15.06 5.46
N ILE A 190 1.12 15.43 6.05
CA ILE A 190 1.42 15.17 7.46
C ILE A 190 0.73 16.20 8.39
N ARG A 191 -0.49 15.87 8.87
CA ARG A 191 -1.37 16.78 9.62
C ARG A 191 -1.69 16.25 11.05
N PRO A 192 -0.75 16.33 12.01
CA PRO A 192 -1.02 15.94 13.39
C PRO A 192 -2.16 16.80 13.96
N SER A 193 -3.19 16.12 14.48
CA SER A 193 -4.42 16.72 15.02
C SER A 193 -4.65 16.24 16.45
N THR A 194 -5.51 16.93 17.21
CA THR A 194 -5.86 16.52 18.57
C THR A 194 -7.17 15.71 18.61
N PRO A 195 -7.41 14.89 19.65
CA PRO A 195 -8.65 14.10 19.78
C PRO A 195 -9.93 14.94 19.71
N GLU A 196 -9.91 16.16 20.28
CA GLU A 196 -11.07 17.05 20.38
C GLU A 196 -11.38 17.75 19.04
N ILE A 197 -10.44 17.75 18.10
CA ILE A 197 -10.65 18.19 16.71
C ILE A 197 -11.19 17.01 15.90
N MET A 198 -10.57 15.83 16.05
CA MET A 198 -10.95 14.60 15.36
C MET A 198 -12.40 14.19 15.67
N ALA A 199 -12.79 14.15 16.95
CA ALA A 199 -14.15 13.83 17.38
C ALA A 199 -15.24 14.76 16.81
N LYS A 200 -14.88 16.00 16.42
CA LYS A 200 -15.80 16.96 15.78
C LYS A 200 -15.97 16.74 14.28
N LEU A 201 -15.15 15.88 13.66
CA LEU A 201 -15.26 15.56 12.23
C LEU A 201 -16.50 14.70 11.97
N LYS A 202 -17.33 15.18 11.04
CA LYS A 202 -18.51 14.46 10.55
C LYS A 202 -18.09 13.24 9.70
N PRO A 203 -18.91 12.17 9.68
CA PRO A 203 -18.65 11.00 8.83
C PRO A 203 -18.54 11.38 7.36
N ALA A 204 -17.55 10.80 6.67
CA ALA A 204 -17.21 11.14 5.30
C ALA A 204 -18.07 10.38 4.27
N PHE A 205 -18.32 9.11 4.53
CA PHE A 205 -19.00 8.18 3.63
C PHE A 205 -20.45 7.92 4.11
N VAL A 206 -20.66 6.93 4.98
CA VAL A 206 -21.95 6.62 5.60
C VAL A 206 -22.38 7.76 6.54
N LYS A 207 -23.57 8.32 6.32
CA LYS A 207 -24.10 9.46 7.08
C LYS A 207 -25.54 9.17 7.55
N PRO A 208 -25.92 9.59 8.77
CA PRO A 208 -25.13 10.34 9.75
C PRO A 208 -24.31 9.45 10.72
N HIS A 209 -24.41 8.12 10.63
CA HIS A 209 -23.96 7.19 11.67
C HIS A 209 -22.60 6.51 11.45
N GLY A 210 -21.89 6.77 10.34
CA GLY A 210 -20.61 6.12 10.06
C GLY A 210 -19.48 6.51 11.02
N THR A 211 -18.45 5.67 11.12
CA THR A 211 -17.24 5.92 11.91
C THR A 211 -16.11 6.52 11.08
N ILE A 212 -16.09 6.28 9.76
CA ILE A 212 -15.02 6.72 8.88
C ILE A 212 -15.15 8.22 8.55
N THR A 213 -14.09 8.99 8.78
CA THR A 213 -14.00 10.44 8.58
C THR A 213 -12.79 10.85 7.74
N ALA A 214 -12.77 12.11 7.30
CA ALA A 214 -11.63 12.70 6.61
C ALA A 214 -10.34 12.84 7.47
N GLY A 215 -10.39 12.53 8.77
CA GLY A 215 -9.23 12.51 9.67
C GLY A 215 -8.66 11.11 9.91
N ASN A 216 -9.49 10.06 9.85
CA ASN A 216 -9.06 8.67 10.05
C ASN A 216 -8.91 7.87 8.73
N ALA A 217 -9.46 8.36 7.62
CA ALA A 217 -9.28 7.80 6.28
C ALA A 217 -8.06 8.39 5.53
N SER A 218 -7.51 7.61 4.60
CA SER A 218 -6.52 8.10 3.63
C SER A 218 -7.14 9.08 2.62
N PHE A 219 -6.49 10.22 2.41
CA PHE A 219 -6.83 11.20 1.37
C PHE A 219 -6.22 10.82 0.01
N LEU A 220 -6.74 11.44 -1.07
CA LEU A 220 -6.16 11.31 -2.42
C LEU A 220 -4.76 11.93 -2.46
N THR A 221 -3.79 11.22 -3.06
CA THR A 221 -2.40 11.66 -3.19
C THR A 221 -1.83 11.48 -4.59
N ASP A 222 -1.14 12.51 -5.08
CA ASP A 222 -0.31 12.51 -6.27
C ASP A 222 1.15 12.17 -5.87
N GLY A 223 1.75 11.18 -6.52
CA GLY A 223 3.15 10.79 -6.28
C GLY A 223 3.58 9.59 -7.12
N ALA A 224 4.88 9.29 -7.13
CA ALA A 224 5.44 8.12 -7.79
C ALA A 224 6.64 7.54 -7.03
N SER A 225 6.89 6.25 -7.21
CA SER A 225 8.07 5.56 -6.66
C SER A 225 8.77 4.72 -7.73
N ALA A 226 10.05 4.41 -7.49
CA ALA A 226 10.85 3.53 -8.33
C ALA A 226 11.88 2.80 -7.46
N CYS A 227 12.14 1.52 -7.74
CA CYS A 227 13.18 0.74 -7.05
C CYS A 227 14.04 -0.05 -8.04
N LEU A 228 15.27 -0.35 -7.62
CA LEU A 228 16.24 -1.15 -8.34
C LEU A 228 16.34 -2.53 -7.68
N LEU A 229 15.79 -3.54 -8.35
CA LEU A 229 15.99 -4.95 -8.03
C LEU A 229 17.06 -5.55 -8.96
N ALA A 230 17.86 -6.47 -8.43
CA ALA A 230 18.85 -7.23 -9.19
C ALA A 230 18.98 -8.64 -8.62
N SER A 231 19.58 -9.58 -9.36
CA SER A 231 20.08 -10.82 -8.73
C SER A 231 21.24 -10.50 -7.80
N ALA A 232 21.38 -11.26 -6.71
CA ALA A 232 22.49 -11.09 -5.76
C ALA A 232 23.87 -11.20 -6.45
N GLU A 233 23.98 -12.06 -7.45
CA GLU A 233 25.18 -12.24 -8.29
C GLU A 233 25.44 -11.02 -9.17
N ARG A 234 24.42 -10.48 -9.84
CA ARG A 234 24.59 -9.28 -10.68
C ARG A 234 24.93 -8.06 -9.83
N ALA A 235 24.30 -7.91 -8.67
CA ALA A 235 24.63 -6.87 -7.70
C ALA A 235 26.11 -6.95 -7.28
N LYS A 236 26.58 -8.14 -6.87
CA LYS A 236 27.99 -8.40 -6.53
C LYS A 236 28.93 -8.09 -7.71
N SER A 237 28.57 -8.48 -8.94
CA SER A 237 29.37 -8.20 -10.15
C SER A 237 29.49 -6.71 -10.50
N LEU A 238 28.59 -5.87 -10.00
CA LEU A 238 28.55 -4.42 -10.23
C LEU A 238 29.02 -3.60 -9.02
N GLY A 239 29.48 -4.26 -7.95
CA GLY A 239 29.86 -3.59 -6.70
C GLY A 239 28.68 -2.95 -5.95
N TRP A 240 27.44 -3.33 -6.27
CA TRP A 240 26.25 -2.83 -5.59
C TRP A 240 26.03 -3.56 -4.26
N VAL A 241 25.75 -2.80 -3.20
CA VAL A 241 25.45 -3.31 -1.86
C VAL A 241 23.93 -3.47 -1.72
N PRO A 242 23.39 -4.69 -1.53
CA PRO A 242 21.98 -4.90 -1.23
C PRO A 242 21.60 -4.30 0.13
N LYS A 243 20.45 -3.61 0.20
CA LYS A 243 19.87 -3.18 1.49
C LYS A 243 19.03 -4.28 2.14
N CYS A 244 18.33 -5.07 1.31
CA CYS A 244 17.59 -6.26 1.75
C CYS A 244 17.42 -7.25 0.59
N TYR A 245 16.78 -8.39 0.87
CA TYR A 245 16.49 -9.44 -0.11
C TYR A 245 14.99 -9.73 -0.13
N LEU A 246 14.42 -9.88 -1.33
CA LEU A 246 13.03 -10.32 -1.49
C LEU A 246 12.96 -11.83 -1.19
N ARG A 247 12.40 -12.18 -0.03
CA ARG A 247 12.37 -13.56 0.47
C ARG A 247 11.16 -14.34 -0.04
N ASP A 248 9.97 -13.76 0.06
CA ASP A 248 8.74 -14.32 -0.51
C ASP A 248 7.70 -13.22 -0.83
N PHE A 249 6.67 -13.57 -1.59
CA PHE A 249 5.47 -12.77 -1.78
C PHE A 249 4.28 -13.67 -2.17
N ILE A 250 3.11 -13.42 -1.60
CA ILE A 250 1.86 -14.12 -1.93
C ILE A 250 0.79 -13.12 -2.36
N TYR A 251 0.04 -13.47 -3.40
CA TYR A 251 -1.19 -12.78 -3.78
C TYR A 251 -2.40 -13.58 -3.30
N VAL A 252 -3.38 -12.90 -2.70
CA VAL A 252 -4.65 -13.45 -2.27
C VAL A 252 -5.79 -12.59 -2.83
N SER A 253 -6.94 -13.21 -3.06
CA SER A 253 -8.19 -12.52 -3.43
C SER A 253 -9.27 -12.91 -2.42
N GLN A 254 -10.13 -11.96 -2.07
CA GLN A 254 -11.28 -12.14 -1.19
C GLN A 254 -12.57 -11.76 -1.94
N ASP A 255 -13.73 -11.90 -1.31
CA ASP A 255 -14.97 -11.33 -1.84
C ASP A 255 -14.89 -9.78 -1.89
N PRO A 256 -15.03 -9.13 -3.06
CA PRO A 256 -15.03 -7.67 -3.18
C PRO A 256 -16.18 -6.99 -2.44
N LYS A 257 -17.24 -7.73 -2.06
CA LYS A 257 -18.34 -7.17 -1.29
C LYS A 257 -18.00 -7.12 0.20
N ASP A 258 -17.96 -8.24 0.91
CA ASP A 258 -17.92 -8.21 2.37
C ASP A 258 -16.49 -8.32 2.98
N GLU A 259 -15.48 -8.74 2.20
CA GLU A 259 -14.11 -9.01 2.69
C GLU A 259 -12.98 -8.19 2.04
N MET A 260 -13.29 -7.30 1.08
CA MET A 260 -12.33 -6.58 0.22
C MET A 260 -11.05 -6.07 0.91
N LEU A 261 -11.17 -5.49 2.12
CA LEU A 261 -10.06 -4.86 2.84
C LEU A 261 -9.32 -5.81 3.80
N LEU A 262 -9.75 -7.07 3.92
CA LEU A 262 -9.11 -8.09 4.76
C LEU A 262 -7.87 -8.75 4.11
N GLY A 263 -7.49 -8.35 2.90
CA GLY A 263 -6.33 -8.86 2.17
C GLY A 263 -5.07 -9.09 3.03
N PRO A 264 -4.63 -8.13 3.88
CA PRO A 264 -3.49 -8.30 4.78
C PRO A 264 -3.65 -9.40 5.83
N ALA A 265 -4.85 -9.61 6.37
CA ALA A 265 -5.10 -10.65 7.37
C ALA A 265 -4.94 -12.06 6.76
N TYR A 266 -5.41 -12.23 5.52
CA TYR A 266 -5.28 -13.48 4.78
C TYR A 266 -3.89 -13.72 4.16
N SER A 267 -3.12 -12.67 3.85
CA SER A 267 -1.79 -12.79 3.24
C SER A 267 -0.63 -12.89 4.24
N ILE A 268 -0.80 -12.40 5.48
CA ILE A 268 0.22 -12.54 6.55
C ILE A 268 0.16 -13.92 7.22
N ALA A 269 -0.99 -14.60 7.15
CA ALA A 269 -1.23 -15.90 7.78
C ALA A 269 -0.87 -17.12 6.90
N ARG A 270 -0.21 -16.90 5.74
CA ARG A 270 0.16 -17.93 4.75
C ARG A 270 1.64 -17.81 4.36
#